data_AF-A0A960I135-F1
#
_entry.id   AF-A0A960I135-F1
#
_cell.length_a   1.000
_cell.length_b   1.000
_cell.length_c   1.000
_cell.angle_alpha   90.00
_cell.angle_beta   90.00
_cell.angle_gamma   90.00
#
_symmetry.space_group_name_H-M   'P 1'
#
loop_
_entity.id
_entity.type
_entity.pdbx_description
1 polymer ?
#
loop_
_entity_poly.entity_id
_entity_poly.type
_entity_poly.pdbx_seq_one_letter_code
_entity_poly.pdbx_strand_id
1 'polypeptide(L)'
;MTNQTDATARLSDLADRYWEARLEASPLTATFLGDHRFDDRVDDLSAAGEARLAGQWRSFATEADTIDDDTLDETGRVTVTLLRGELHDAITVLDLGLAELASDQMEGVHADLLTVAGQLSAPEPDHAEMAVTRLERMGTMLDQALERFRAGLRAGRTPARICISRSINQCDGYLASPLDDDPFAMLKGPEGWAGTDGWRERLRVAVEDHLRPAFARYRDALESELLPHARSDDSPGLCHLPDGDALYGSLIRLHTGLDVTAEELHEIGRQEVLEELPAQYREIGRRQFGTDDLREIFEHLLNDPDLRYRDGQEILDHAQQCLDEATAEMG
;
A
#
# COMPACT_ATOMS: atom_id res chain seq x y z
N MET A 1 36.30 -4.41 21.73
CA MET A 1 36.64 -4.07 20.33
C MET A 1 36.34 -5.23 19.40
N THR A 2 37.02 -6.38 19.46
CA THR A 2 36.73 -7.52 18.54
C THR A 2 35.29 -8.04 18.58
N ASN A 3 34.68 -8.13 19.77
CA ASN A 3 33.29 -8.61 19.93
C ASN A 3 32.23 -7.62 19.36
N GLN A 4 32.51 -6.32 19.47
CA GLN A 4 31.63 -5.27 18.96
C GLN A 4 31.72 -5.19 17.44
N THR A 5 32.92 -5.26 16.86
CA THR A 5 33.11 -5.30 15.41
C THR A 5 32.44 -6.51 14.77
N ASP A 6 32.46 -7.67 15.44
CA ASP A 6 31.78 -8.88 14.98
C ASP A 6 30.25 -8.75 15.05
N ALA A 7 29.70 -8.25 16.16
CA ALA A 7 28.27 -8.01 16.31
C ALA A 7 27.72 -7.00 15.29
N THR A 8 28.43 -5.89 15.05
CA THR A 8 28.06 -4.92 14.02
C THR A 8 28.09 -5.53 12.62
N ALA A 9 29.11 -6.32 12.29
CA ALA A 9 29.20 -6.99 10.99
C ALA A 9 28.06 -8.00 10.77
N ARG A 10 27.72 -8.78 11.80
CA ARG A 10 26.58 -9.71 11.77
C ARG A 10 25.24 -8.98 11.59
N LEU A 11 25.05 -7.84 12.27
CA LEU A 11 23.86 -7.02 12.11
C LEU A 11 23.74 -6.45 10.69
N SER A 12 24.83 -5.92 10.14
CA SER A 12 24.86 -5.42 8.76
C SER A 12 24.53 -6.53 7.75
N ASP A 13 25.17 -7.70 7.87
CA ASP A 13 24.88 -8.84 6.99
C ASP A 13 23.41 -9.28 7.06
N LEU A 14 22.83 -9.35 8.26
CA LEU A 14 21.42 -9.71 8.44
C LEU A 14 20.49 -8.66 7.82
N ALA A 15 20.78 -7.37 8.02
CA ALA A 15 20.00 -6.28 7.44
C ALA A 15 20.07 -6.31 5.90
N ASP A 16 21.24 -6.54 5.32
CA ASP A 16 21.44 -6.66 3.87
C ASP A 16 20.66 -7.86 3.31
N ARG A 17 20.75 -9.03 3.96
CA ARG A 17 19.98 -10.23 3.55
C ARG A 17 18.48 -10.04 3.67
N TYR A 18 18.02 -9.36 4.72
CA TYR A 18 16.61 -9.02 4.88
C TYR A 18 16.14 -8.11 3.75
N TRP A 19 16.90 -7.06 3.45
CA TRP A 19 16.58 -6.11 2.40
C TRP A 19 16.53 -6.77 1.01
N GLU A 20 17.53 -7.57 0.66
CA GLU A 20 17.56 -8.31 -0.60
C GLU A 20 16.39 -9.28 -0.72
N ALA A 21 16.06 -10.01 0.35
CA ALA A 21 14.90 -10.89 0.39
C ALA A 21 13.58 -10.13 0.21
N ARG A 22 13.47 -8.92 0.78
CA ARG A 22 12.28 -8.06 0.64
C ARG A 22 12.09 -7.58 -0.79
N LEU A 23 13.16 -7.16 -1.46
CA LEU A 23 13.13 -6.75 -2.86
C LEU A 23 12.77 -7.93 -3.79
N GLU A 24 13.34 -9.11 -3.54
CA GLU A 24 13.02 -10.30 -4.33
C GLU A 24 11.56 -10.79 -4.12
N ALA A 25 11.04 -10.65 -2.90
CA ALA A 25 9.66 -11.03 -2.55
C ALA A 25 8.62 -10.04 -3.11
N SER A 26 9.00 -8.78 -3.32
CA SER A 26 8.14 -7.72 -3.87
C SER A 26 8.73 -7.04 -5.12
N PRO A 27 8.79 -7.74 -6.27
CA PRO A 27 9.35 -7.20 -7.52
C PRO A 27 8.77 -5.86 -7.98
N LEU A 28 7.47 -5.63 -7.77
CA LEU A 28 6.83 -4.36 -8.14
C LEU A 28 7.37 -3.20 -7.29
N THR A 29 7.54 -3.44 -5.98
CA THR A 29 8.15 -2.45 -5.07
C THR A 29 9.62 -2.22 -5.41
N ALA A 30 10.38 -3.28 -5.74
CA ALA A 30 11.76 -3.14 -6.17
C ALA A 30 11.89 -2.20 -7.37
N THR A 31 11.00 -2.35 -8.36
CA THR A 31 10.94 -1.47 -9.55
C THR A 31 10.65 -0.03 -9.17
N PHE A 32 9.69 0.19 -8.26
CA PHE A 32 9.35 1.53 -7.77
C PHE A 32 10.53 2.23 -7.08
N LEU A 33 11.38 1.45 -6.40
CA LEU A 33 12.62 1.93 -5.77
C LEU A 33 13.79 2.10 -6.76
N GLY A 34 13.59 1.81 -8.05
CA GLY A 34 14.61 1.90 -9.10
C GLY A 34 15.49 0.65 -9.23
N ASP A 35 15.13 -0.46 -8.59
CA ASP A 35 15.80 -1.75 -8.74
C ASP A 35 15.09 -2.60 -9.80
N HIS A 36 15.71 -2.70 -10.97
CA HIS A 36 15.17 -3.37 -12.14
C HIS A 36 15.61 -4.85 -12.28
N ARG A 37 16.29 -5.42 -11.27
CA ARG A 37 16.76 -6.82 -11.30
C ARG A 37 15.62 -7.85 -11.42
N PHE A 38 14.40 -7.46 -11.05
CA PHE A 38 13.22 -8.33 -10.99
C PHE A 38 12.09 -7.88 -11.92
N ASP A 39 12.43 -7.09 -12.95
CA ASP A 39 11.48 -6.49 -13.90
C ASP A 39 10.62 -7.48 -14.70
N ASP A 40 10.95 -8.78 -14.67
CA ASP A 40 10.26 -9.87 -15.33
C ASP A 40 9.32 -10.65 -14.39
N ARG A 41 9.30 -10.28 -13.11
CA ARG A 41 8.55 -10.95 -12.04
C ARG A 41 7.43 -10.07 -11.48
N VAL A 42 6.53 -10.71 -10.75
CA VAL A 42 5.48 -10.10 -9.93
C VAL A 42 5.50 -10.75 -8.55
N ASP A 43 4.89 -10.08 -7.58
CA ASP A 43 4.71 -10.59 -6.22
C ASP A 43 3.93 -11.92 -6.24
N ASP A 44 4.40 -12.92 -5.46
CA ASP A 44 3.79 -14.25 -5.37
C ASP A 44 2.72 -14.26 -4.27
N LEU A 45 1.46 -14.07 -4.67
CA LEU A 45 0.31 -14.02 -3.76
C LEU A 45 -0.24 -15.40 -3.40
N SER A 46 0.41 -16.49 -3.84
CA SER A 46 -0.05 -17.84 -3.51
C SER A 46 0.16 -18.16 -2.02
N ALA A 47 -0.65 -19.08 -1.49
CA ALA A 47 -0.48 -19.57 -0.12
C ALA A 47 0.92 -20.18 0.12
N ALA A 48 1.52 -20.79 -0.93
CA ALA A 48 2.87 -21.33 -0.86
C ALA A 48 3.94 -20.23 -0.84
N GLY A 49 3.73 -19.15 -1.59
CA GLY A 49 4.54 -17.93 -1.55
C GLY A 49 4.55 -17.30 -0.16
N GLU A 50 3.36 -17.08 0.38
CA GLU A 50 3.16 -16.53 1.72
C GLU A 50 3.83 -17.39 2.80
N ALA A 51 3.65 -18.72 2.75
CA ALA A 51 4.27 -19.63 3.72
C ALA A 51 5.80 -19.65 3.64
N ARG A 52 6.37 -19.59 2.42
CA ARG A 52 7.82 -19.49 2.21
C ARG A 52 8.36 -18.20 2.82
N LEU A 53 7.69 -17.08 2.53
CA LEU A 53 8.07 -15.76 3.02
C LEU A 53 7.98 -15.68 4.55
N ALA A 54 6.91 -16.20 5.15
CA ALA A 54 6.75 -16.27 6.59
C ALA A 54 7.87 -17.10 7.25
N GLY A 55 8.28 -18.21 6.63
CA GLY A 55 9.41 -19.02 7.09
C GLY A 55 10.73 -18.23 7.06
N GLN A 56 10.96 -17.46 6.01
CA GLN A 56 12.15 -16.63 5.87
C GLN A 56 12.20 -15.50 6.91
N TRP A 57 11.10 -14.77 7.10
CA TRP A 57 11.01 -13.72 8.13
C TRP A 57 11.22 -14.27 9.54
N ARG A 58 10.60 -15.41 9.88
CA ARG A 58 10.83 -16.04 11.19
C ARG A 58 12.28 -16.48 11.39
N SER A 59 12.96 -16.92 10.33
CA SER A 59 14.39 -17.25 10.38
C SER A 59 15.23 -16.01 10.68
N PHE A 60 14.98 -14.89 9.99
CA PHE A 60 15.69 -13.64 10.24
C PHE A 60 15.39 -13.06 11.62
N ALA A 61 14.14 -13.15 12.09
CA ALA A 61 13.76 -12.71 13.45
C ALA A 61 14.51 -13.52 14.52
N THR A 62 14.55 -14.84 14.36
CA THR A 62 15.32 -15.71 15.26
C THR A 62 16.80 -15.34 15.28
N GLU A 63 17.38 -15.01 14.12
CA GLU A 63 18.77 -14.57 14.03
C GLU A 63 18.99 -13.21 14.69
N ALA A 64 18.11 -12.24 14.44
CA ALA A 64 18.14 -10.91 15.04
C ALA A 64 18.09 -10.98 16.56
N ASP A 65 17.29 -11.88 17.13
CA ASP A 65 17.19 -12.10 18.59
C ASP A 65 18.48 -12.64 19.22
N THR A 66 19.43 -13.16 18.43
CA THR A 66 20.74 -13.59 18.94
C THR A 66 21.78 -12.47 19.03
N ILE A 67 21.47 -11.28 18.50
CA ILE A 67 22.37 -10.13 18.52
C ILE A 67 22.20 -9.43 19.88
N ASP A 68 23.27 -9.39 20.67
CA ASP A 68 23.26 -8.75 21.99
C ASP A 68 23.40 -7.22 21.87
N ASP A 69 22.37 -6.49 22.27
CA ASP A 69 22.29 -5.03 22.19
C ASP A 69 23.44 -4.34 22.94
N ASP A 70 23.95 -4.95 24.03
CA ASP A 70 25.05 -4.42 24.83
C ASP A 70 26.41 -4.48 24.08
N THR A 71 26.46 -5.24 22.98
CA THR A 71 27.65 -5.35 22.13
C THR A 71 27.65 -4.36 20.96
N LEU A 72 26.58 -3.57 20.79
CA LEU A 72 26.42 -2.61 19.70
C LEU A 72 26.67 -1.17 20.17
N ASP A 73 27.05 -0.30 19.23
CA ASP A 73 27.01 1.15 19.45
C ASP A 73 25.56 1.68 19.35
N GLU A 74 25.39 3.00 19.50
CA GLU A 74 24.06 3.62 19.47
C GLU A 74 23.33 3.37 18.15
N THR A 75 24.00 3.55 17.02
CA THR A 75 23.44 3.28 15.70
C THR A 75 23.06 1.81 15.55
N GLY A 76 23.93 0.87 15.93
CA GLY A 76 23.63 -0.56 15.88
C GLY A 76 22.42 -0.93 16.74
N ARG A 77 22.29 -0.37 17.95
CA ARG A 77 21.11 -0.60 18.80
C ARG A 77 19.82 -0.11 18.16
N VAL A 78 19.84 1.05 17.52
CA VAL A 78 18.69 1.56 16.77
C VAL A 78 18.37 0.61 15.61
N THR A 79 19.37 0.24 14.80
CA THR A 79 19.18 -0.64 13.65
C THR A 79 18.61 -2.01 14.03
N VAL A 80 19.15 -2.68 15.07
CA VAL A 80 18.62 -3.99 15.48
C VAL A 80 17.21 -3.88 16.06
N THR A 81 16.90 -2.79 16.77
CA THR A 81 15.55 -2.54 17.30
C THR A 81 14.54 -2.37 16.17
N LEU A 82 14.87 -1.53 15.17
CA LEU A 82 14.01 -1.34 14.00
C LEU A 82 13.84 -2.63 13.21
N LEU A 83 14.93 -3.36 12.94
CA LEU A 83 14.87 -4.62 12.20
C LEU A 83 13.98 -5.67 12.90
N ARG A 84 14.08 -5.80 14.23
CA ARG A 84 13.19 -6.68 15.01
C ARG A 84 11.72 -6.25 14.90
N GLY A 85 11.46 -4.94 14.95
CA GLY A 85 10.11 -4.39 14.76
C GLY A 85 9.54 -4.70 13.38
N GLU A 86 10.28 -4.38 12.33
CA GLU A 86 9.90 -4.65 10.93
C GLU A 86 9.63 -6.15 10.69
N LEU A 87 10.47 -7.03 11.22
CA LEU A 87 10.27 -8.48 11.11
C LEU A 87 9.04 -8.95 11.89
N HIS A 88 8.81 -8.40 13.08
CA HIS A 88 7.62 -8.71 13.88
C HIS A 88 6.34 -8.32 13.14
N ASP A 89 6.29 -7.12 12.59
CA ASP A 89 5.13 -6.60 11.88
C ASP A 89 4.89 -7.37 10.57
N ALA A 90 5.96 -7.65 9.81
CA ALA A 90 5.87 -8.47 8.60
C ALA A 90 5.35 -9.89 8.88
N ILE A 91 5.76 -10.52 9.98
CA ILE A 91 5.24 -11.83 10.41
C ILE A 91 3.78 -11.71 10.84
N THR A 92 3.44 -10.70 11.64
CA THR A 92 2.06 -10.46 12.08
C THR A 92 1.11 -10.30 10.89
N VAL A 93 1.46 -9.52 9.87
CA VAL A 93 0.64 -9.34 8.66
C VAL A 93 0.34 -10.68 7.98
N LEU A 94 1.34 -11.55 7.84
CA LEU A 94 1.17 -12.87 7.23
C LEU A 94 0.31 -13.78 8.11
N ASP A 95 0.51 -13.76 9.42
CA ASP A 95 -0.24 -14.59 10.38
C ASP A 95 -1.71 -14.18 10.52
N LEU A 96 -2.03 -12.91 10.27
CA LEU A 96 -3.42 -12.44 10.20
C LEU A 96 -4.14 -12.97 8.95
N GLY A 97 -3.42 -13.38 7.91
CA GLY A 97 -3.99 -13.88 6.66
C GLY A 97 -4.77 -12.81 5.89
N LEU A 98 -4.28 -11.57 5.91
CA LEU A 98 -4.95 -10.42 5.27
C LEU A 98 -5.19 -10.61 3.76
N ALA A 99 -4.37 -11.42 3.09
CA ALA A 99 -4.54 -11.76 1.68
C ALA A 99 -5.91 -12.39 1.36
N GLU A 100 -6.56 -13.02 2.34
CA GLU A 100 -7.91 -13.58 2.19
C GLU A 100 -9.02 -12.51 2.16
N LEU A 101 -8.72 -11.32 2.70
CA LEU A 101 -9.63 -10.19 2.88
C LEU A 101 -9.30 -8.99 1.98
N ALA A 102 -8.14 -8.99 1.31
CA ALA A 102 -7.60 -7.90 0.49
C ALA A 102 -8.33 -7.72 -0.86
N SER A 103 -9.67 -7.69 -0.82
CA SER A 103 -10.54 -7.47 -1.98
C SER A 103 -11.35 -6.19 -1.78
N ASP A 104 -10.74 -5.06 -2.13
CA ASP A 104 -11.39 -3.75 -2.11
C ASP A 104 -10.84 -2.79 -3.16
N GLN A 105 -11.49 -1.64 -3.29
CA GLN A 105 -11.22 -0.65 -4.34
C GLN A 105 -9.93 0.18 -4.18
N MET A 106 -9.27 0.11 -3.02
CA MET A 106 -8.10 0.89 -2.68
C MET A 106 -6.84 0.04 -2.70
N GLU A 107 -6.88 -1.13 -2.04
CA GLU A 107 -5.71 -1.99 -1.78
C GLU A 107 -5.87 -3.40 -2.38
N GLY A 108 -6.94 -3.64 -3.14
CA GLY A 108 -7.08 -4.90 -3.87
C GLY A 108 -6.06 -5.00 -5.00
N VAL A 109 -5.57 -6.21 -5.28
CA VAL A 109 -4.54 -6.47 -6.32
C VAL A 109 -4.80 -5.77 -7.67
N HIS A 110 -6.04 -5.70 -8.11
CA HIS A 110 -6.44 -5.02 -9.33
C HIS A 110 -6.26 -3.49 -9.27
N ALA A 111 -6.57 -2.87 -8.13
CA ALA A 111 -6.40 -1.45 -7.88
C ALA A 111 -4.91 -1.10 -7.74
N ASP A 112 -4.14 -1.93 -7.05
CA ASP A 112 -2.68 -1.80 -6.95
C ASP A 112 -2.03 -1.84 -8.33
N LEU A 113 -2.35 -2.85 -9.14
CA LEU A 113 -1.83 -2.98 -10.51
C LEU A 113 -2.14 -1.74 -11.35
N LEU A 114 -3.39 -1.26 -11.32
CA LEU A 114 -3.79 -0.05 -12.07
C LEU A 114 -3.10 1.22 -11.56
N THR A 115 -2.85 1.31 -10.25
CA THR A 115 -2.13 2.43 -9.64
C THR A 115 -0.66 2.45 -10.05
N VAL A 116 0.01 1.30 -9.98
CA VAL A 116 1.44 1.22 -10.32
C VAL A 116 1.69 1.30 -11.82
N ALA A 117 0.71 1.02 -12.68
CA ALA A 117 0.86 1.03 -14.13
C ALA A 117 1.49 2.34 -14.66
N GLY A 118 1.05 3.50 -14.13
CA GLY A 118 1.59 4.82 -14.50
C GLY A 118 2.97 5.14 -13.90
N GLN A 119 3.44 4.33 -12.95
CA GLN A 119 4.74 4.48 -12.28
C GLN A 119 5.81 3.57 -12.89
N LEU A 120 5.40 2.55 -13.66
CA LEU A 120 6.33 1.63 -14.30
C LEU A 120 7.05 2.30 -15.48
N SER A 121 8.34 2.02 -15.59
CA SER A 121 9.15 2.38 -16.75
C SER A 121 10.21 1.31 -17.00
N ALA A 122 10.67 1.24 -18.24
CA ALA A 122 11.79 0.39 -18.67
C ALA A 122 12.94 1.31 -19.11
N PRO A 123 13.90 1.63 -18.22
CA PRO A 123 14.98 2.55 -18.54
C PRO A 123 15.93 2.05 -19.62
N GLU A 124 16.16 0.73 -19.68
CA GLU A 124 17.14 0.08 -20.55
C GLU A 124 16.48 -1.00 -21.43
N PRO A 125 17.06 -1.35 -22.59
CA PRO A 125 16.50 -2.37 -23.49
C PRO A 125 16.19 -3.71 -22.82
N ASP A 126 17.04 -4.17 -21.90
CA ASP A 126 16.81 -5.44 -21.20
C ASP A 126 15.57 -5.36 -20.29
N HIS A 127 15.36 -4.22 -19.61
CA HIS A 127 14.17 -3.99 -18.78
C HIS A 127 12.89 -3.95 -19.64
N ALA A 128 12.98 -3.49 -20.88
CA ALA A 128 11.85 -3.47 -21.81
C ALA A 128 11.38 -4.90 -22.15
N GLU A 129 12.31 -5.82 -22.36
CA GLU A 129 12.00 -7.25 -22.57
C GLU A 129 11.37 -7.89 -21.32
N MET A 130 11.93 -7.56 -20.15
CA MET A 130 11.42 -8.03 -18.86
C MET A 130 9.99 -7.54 -18.61
N ALA A 131 9.69 -6.28 -18.92
CA ALA A 131 8.36 -5.70 -18.76
C ALA A 131 7.27 -6.47 -19.53
N VAL A 132 7.55 -6.93 -20.76
CA VAL A 132 6.61 -7.77 -21.52
C VAL A 132 6.30 -9.07 -20.77
N THR A 133 7.34 -9.74 -20.26
CA THR A 133 7.20 -10.96 -19.47
C THR A 133 6.38 -10.70 -18.20
N ARG A 134 6.64 -9.59 -17.51
CA ARG A 134 5.91 -9.20 -16.31
C ARG A 134 4.42 -9.00 -16.56
N LEU A 135 4.01 -8.40 -17.68
CA LEU A 135 2.59 -8.24 -18.02
C LEU A 135 1.86 -9.59 -18.12
N GLU A 136 2.51 -10.60 -18.70
CA GLU A 136 1.95 -11.96 -18.72
C GLU A 136 1.83 -12.54 -17.30
N ARG A 137 2.79 -12.25 -16.42
CA ARG A 137 2.81 -12.70 -15.02
C ARG A 137 1.79 -12.00 -14.14
N MET A 138 1.45 -10.74 -14.40
CA MET A 138 0.40 -10.01 -13.66
C MET A 138 -0.95 -10.74 -13.71
N GLY A 139 -1.25 -11.44 -14.81
CA GLY A 139 -2.43 -12.30 -14.88
C GLY A 139 -2.42 -13.44 -13.85
N THR A 140 -1.23 -14.01 -13.57
CA THR A 140 -1.07 -15.03 -12.52
C THR A 140 -1.31 -14.45 -11.13
N MET A 141 -0.85 -13.21 -10.89
CA MET A 141 -1.05 -12.51 -9.62
C MET A 141 -2.55 -12.33 -9.30
N LEU A 142 -3.35 -11.94 -10.31
CA LEU A 142 -4.81 -11.85 -10.19
C LEU A 142 -5.45 -13.21 -9.89
N ASP A 143 -5.03 -14.26 -10.61
CA ASP A 143 -5.55 -15.63 -10.40
C ASP A 143 -5.21 -16.15 -8.97
N GLN A 144 -3.99 -15.88 -8.48
CA GLN A 144 -3.57 -16.23 -7.12
C GLN A 144 -4.39 -15.47 -6.06
N ALA A 145 -4.65 -14.17 -6.25
CA ALA A 145 -5.50 -13.40 -5.33
C ALA A 145 -6.91 -14.00 -5.23
N LEU A 146 -7.53 -14.42 -6.35
CA LEU A 146 -8.82 -15.12 -6.31
C LEU A 146 -8.77 -16.41 -5.49
N GLU A 147 -7.68 -17.17 -5.58
CA GLU A 147 -7.50 -18.37 -4.75
C GLU A 147 -7.46 -18.04 -3.26
N ARG A 148 -6.81 -16.92 -2.87
CA ARG A 148 -6.81 -16.41 -1.50
C ARG A 148 -8.20 -15.99 -1.06
N PHE A 149 -8.94 -15.25 -1.88
CA PHE A 149 -10.32 -14.84 -1.55
C PHE A 149 -11.25 -16.05 -1.41
N ARG A 150 -11.13 -17.05 -2.29
CA ARG A 150 -11.87 -18.31 -2.17
C ARG A 150 -11.52 -19.05 -0.86
N ALA A 151 -10.28 -18.97 -0.40
CA ALA A 151 -9.90 -19.49 0.91
C ALA A 151 -10.58 -18.71 2.05
N GLY A 152 -10.58 -17.37 1.97
CA GLY A 152 -11.32 -16.51 2.89
C GLY A 152 -12.80 -16.86 2.97
N LEU A 153 -13.47 -17.01 1.83
CA LEU A 153 -14.88 -17.44 1.78
C LEU A 153 -15.11 -18.77 2.50
N ARG A 154 -14.23 -19.77 2.31
CA ARG A 154 -14.31 -21.06 3.01
C ARG A 154 -14.08 -20.94 4.52
N ALA A 155 -13.28 -19.97 4.96
CA ALA A 155 -13.03 -19.66 6.35
C ALA A 155 -14.11 -18.77 7.00
N GLY A 156 -15.13 -18.33 6.24
CA GLY A 156 -16.12 -17.36 6.70
C GLY A 156 -15.60 -15.92 6.75
N ARG A 157 -14.41 -15.68 6.19
CA ARG A 157 -13.77 -14.38 6.01
C ARG A 157 -14.24 -13.75 4.70
N THR A 158 -15.43 -13.16 4.74
CA THR A 158 -16.05 -12.55 3.55
C THR A 158 -15.58 -11.11 3.34
N PRO A 159 -15.67 -10.53 2.14
CA PRO A 159 -15.45 -9.10 1.93
C PRO A 159 -16.73 -8.29 2.23
N ALA A 160 -16.62 -6.97 2.32
CA ALA A 160 -17.79 -6.08 2.37
C ALA A 160 -18.37 -5.84 0.96
N ARG A 161 -19.71 -5.83 0.83
CA ARG A 161 -20.40 -5.68 -0.46
C ARG A 161 -20.02 -4.41 -1.20
N ILE A 162 -19.94 -3.28 -0.50
CA ILE A 162 -19.53 -2.00 -1.10
C ILE A 162 -18.12 -2.07 -1.72
N CYS A 163 -17.18 -2.77 -1.09
CA CYS A 163 -15.81 -2.92 -1.59
C CYS A 163 -15.76 -3.73 -2.88
N ILE A 164 -16.45 -4.88 -2.92
CA ILE A 164 -16.52 -5.72 -4.12
C ILE A 164 -17.23 -5.00 -5.26
N SER A 165 -18.33 -4.30 -4.98
CA SER A 165 -19.08 -3.56 -5.99
C SER A 165 -18.23 -2.47 -6.65
N ARG A 166 -17.41 -1.75 -5.85
CA ARG A 166 -16.48 -0.74 -6.37
C ARG A 166 -15.32 -1.35 -7.14
N SER A 167 -14.80 -2.49 -6.68
CA SER A 167 -13.73 -3.24 -7.38
C SER A 167 -14.19 -3.71 -8.76
N ILE A 168 -15.42 -4.23 -8.85
CA ILE A 168 -16.05 -4.62 -10.13
C ILE A 168 -16.15 -3.40 -11.05
N ASN A 169 -16.63 -2.26 -10.55
CA ASN A 169 -16.73 -1.04 -11.35
C ASN A 169 -15.37 -0.55 -11.87
N GLN A 170 -14.29 -0.68 -11.09
CA GLN A 170 -12.93 -0.34 -11.53
C GLN A 170 -12.46 -1.30 -12.65
N CYS A 171 -12.69 -2.60 -12.49
CA CYS A 171 -12.36 -3.57 -13.53
C CYS A 171 -13.17 -3.32 -14.81
N ASP A 172 -14.46 -3.03 -14.69
CA ASP A 172 -15.33 -2.71 -15.84
C ASP A 172 -14.85 -1.44 -16.55
N GLY A 173 -14.48 -0.40 -15.80
CA GLY A 173 -13.92 0.83 -16.34
C GLY A 173 -12.60 0.60 -17.09
N TYR A 174 -11.69 -0.21 -16.52
CA TYR A 174 -10.44 -0.59 -17.17
C TYR A 174 -10.68 -1.39 -18.46
N LEU A 175 -11.53 -2.42 -18.41
CA LEU A 175 -11.82 -3.28 -19.57
C LEU A 175 -12.55 -2.53 -20.69
N ALA A 176 -13.35 -1.51 -20.36
CA ALA A 176 -14.03 -0.66 -21.33
C ALA A 176 -13.14 0.44 -21.93
N SER A 177 -11.98 0.72 -21.34
CA SER A 177 -11.06 1.74 -21.85
C SER A 177 -10.41 1.33 -23.18
N PRO A 178 -10.08 2.28 -24.07
CA PRO A 178 -9.37 1.99 -25.32
C PRO A 178 -8.01 1.31 -25.06
N LEU A 179 -7.67 0.30 -25.87
CA LEU A 179 -6.38 -0.40 -25.74
C LEU A 179 -5.19 0.53 -26.02
N ASP A 180 -5.35 1.48 -26.94
CA ASP A 180 -4.32 2.45 -27.30
C ASP A 180 -3.98 3.43 -26.15
N ASP A 181 -4.90 3.59 -25.19
CA ASP A 181 -4.73 4.42 -24.00
C ASP A 181 -4.39 3.58 -22.75
N ASP A 182 -4.20 2.27 -22.91
CA ASP A 182 -3.95 1.36 -21.78
C ASP A 182 -2.60 1.69 -21.12
N PRO A 183 -2.55 1.97 -19.80
CA PRO A 183 -1.33 2.41 -19.13
C PRO A 183 -0.20 1.38 -19.21
N PHE A 184 -0.52 0.09 -19.31
CA PHE A 184 0.48 -0.97 -19.47
C PHE A 184 1.01 -1.06 -20.91
N ALA A 185 0.19 -0.72 -21.91
CA ALA A 185 0.63 -0.62 -23.31
C ALA A 185 1.44 0.67 -23.55
N MET A 186 1.17 1.71 -22.75
CA MET A 186 1.82 3.02 -22.81
C MET A 186 3.04 3.15 -21.90
N LEU A 187 3.54 2.04 -21.35
CA LEU A 187 4.71 2.01 -20.46
C LEU A 187 5.90 2.76 -21.09
N LYS A 188 6.55 3.61 -20.29
CA LYS A 188 7.68 4.43 -20.75
C LYS A 188 8.90 3.56 -20.99
N GLY A 189 9.39 3.49 -22.24
CA GLY A 189 10.58 2.73 -22.61
C GLY A 189 11.87 3.55 -22.71
N PRO A 190 12.98 2.90 -23.12
CA PRO A 190 14.29 3.54 -23.23
C PRO A 190 14.32 4.62 -24.31
N GLU A 191 14.90 5.78 -24.01
CA GLU A 191 14.96 6.90 -24.94
C GLU A 191 15.85 6.59 -26.16
N GLY A 192 15.33 6.82 -27.37
CA GLY A 192 16.08 6.64 -28.61
C GLY A 192 16.38 5.18 -28.99
N TRP A 193 15.78 4.20 -28.33
CA TRP A 193 16.02 2.79 -28.63
C TRP A 193 15.35 2.35 -29.94
N ALA A 194 16.14 1.77 -30.85
CA ALA A 194 15.66 1.32 -32.16
C ALA A 194 14.60 0.20 -32.08
N GLY A 195 14.56 -0.55 -30.97
CA GLY A 195 13.57 -1.62 -30.75
C GLY A 195 12.20 -1.13 -30.28
N THR A 196 12.02 0.17 -30.06
CA THR A 196 10.81 0.74 -29.44
C THR A 196 9.52 0.31 -30.13
N ASP A 197 9.43 0.42 -31.46
CA ASP A 197 8.19 0.12 -32.17
C ASP A 197 7.80 -1.37 -32.06
N GLY A 198 8.77 -2.27 -32.21
CA GLY A 198 8.55 -3.71 -32.06
C GLY A 198 8.24 -4.13 -30.63
N TRP A 199 8.79 -3.40 -29.65
CA TRP A 199 8.46 -3.60 -28.23
C TRP A 199 7.06 -3.10 -27.87
N ARG A 200 6.64 -1.93 -28.37
CA ARG A 200 5.27 -1.41 -28.17
C ARG A 200 4.21 -2.38 -28.68
N GLU A 201 4.43 -2.98 -29.84
CA GLU A 201 3.50 -3.98 -30.37
C GLU A 201 3.42 -5.21 -29.45
N ARG A 202 4.54 -5.66 -28.88
CA ARG A 202 4.54 -6.78 -27.92
C ARG A 202 3.89 -6.43 -26.59
N LEU A 203 4.05 -5.20 -26.08
CA LEU A 203 3.29 -4.74 -24.92
C LEU A 203 1.79 -4.75 -25.22
N ARG A 204 1.38 -4.20 -26.37
CA ARG A 204 -0.01 -4.17 -26.82
C ARG A 204 -0.61 -5.59 -26.86
N VAL A 205 0.12 -6.54 -27.45
CA VAL A 205 -0.27 -7.96 -27.48
C VAL A 205 -0.32 -8.57 -26.08
N ALA A 206 0.67 -8.32 -25.21
CA ALA A 206 0.67 -8.82 -23.84
C ALA A 206 -0.54 -8.30 -23.04
N VAL A 207 -0.91 -7.04 -23.23
CA VAL A 207 -2.11 -6.46 -22.60
C VAL A 207 -3.38 -7.10 -23.16
N GLU A 208 -3.51 -7.17 -24.49
CA GLU A 208 -4.70 -7.67 -25.19
C GLU A 208 -4.96 -9.16 -24.93
N ASP A 209 -3.92 -9.99 -25.03
CA ASP A 209 -4.04 -11.45 -25.02
C ASP A 209 -3.88 -12.06 -23.61
N HIS A 210 -3.23 -11.35 -22.68
CA HIS A 210 -2.94 -11.89 -21.34
C HIS A 210 -3.55 -11.05 -20.21
N LEU A 211 -3.21 -9.77 -20.11
CA LEU A 211 -3.58 -8.98 -18.94
C LEU A 211 -5.08 -8.66 -18.88
N ARG A 212 -5.67 -8.12 -19.94
CA ARG A 212 -7.11 -7.80 -19.99
C ARG A 212 -7.98 -9.05 -19.81
N PRO A 213 -7.69 -10.19 -20.46
CA PRO A 213 -8.41 -11.44 -20.18
C PRO A 213 -8.29 -11.89 -18.71
N ALA A 214 -7.16 -11.64 -18.04
CA ALA A 214 -7.05 -11.94 -16.61
C ALA A 214 -7.90 -11.00 -15.74
N PHE A 215 -7.92 -9.69 -16.03
CA PHE A 215 -8.84 -8.74 -15.39
C PHE A 215 -10.31 -9.13 -15.61
N ALA A 216 -10.69 -9.61 -16.80
CA ALA A 216 -12.05 -10.08 -17.07
C ALA A 216 -12.41 -11.30 -16.21
N ARG A 217 -11.54 -12.31 -16.13
CA ARG A 217 -11.74 -13.48 -15.24
C ARG A 217 -11.83 -13.05 -13.77
N TYR A 218 -10.96 -12.14 -13.34
CA TYR A 218 -10.96 -11.58 -11.99
C TYR A 218 -12.28 -10.91 -11.66
N ARG A 219 -12.73 -9.98 -12.53
CA ARG A 219 -14.01 -9.28 -12.42
C ARG A 219 -15.19 -10.25 -12.34
N ASP A 220 -15.22 -11.26 -13.20
CA ASP A 220 -16.30 -12.25 -13.22
C ASP A 220 -16.33 -13.11 -11.95
N ALA A 221 -15.16 -13.47 -11.40
CA ALA A 221 -15.09 -14.17 -10.13
C ALA A 221 -15.52 -13.29 -8.95
N LEU A 222 -15.18 -11.99 -8.96
CA LEU A 222 -15.70 -11.05 -7.96
C LEU A 222 -17.23 -11.02 -7.96
N GLU A 223 -17.84 -10.93 -9.15
CA GLU A 223 -19.31 -10.86 -9.29
C GLU A 223 -20.00 -12.19 -8.97
N SER A 224 -19.49 -13.30 -9.49
CA SER A 224 -20.17 -14.59 -9.42
C SER A 224 -19.85 -15.40 -8.16
N GLU A 225 -18.70 -15.18 -7.53
CA GLU A 225 -18.25 -15.95 -6.36
C GLU A 225 -18.23 -15.11 -5.08
N LEU A 226 -17.65 -13.90 -5.09
CA LEU A 226 -17.49 -13.11 -3.86
C LEU A 226 -18.74 -12.31 -3.51
N LEU A 227 -19.31 -11.56 -4.46
CA LEU A 227 -20.44 -10.66 -4.22
C LEU A 227 -21.70 -11.34 -3.62
N PRO A 228 -22.05 -12.59 -3.98
CA PRO A 228 -23.18 -13.30 -3.35
C PRO A 228 -22.95 -13.61 -1.87
N HIS A 229 -21.69 -13.71 -1.45
CA HIS A 229 -21.29 -14.05 -0.08
C HIS A 229 -20.77 -12.83 0.72
N ALA A 230 -20.68 -11.66 0.09
CA ALA A 230 -20.20 -10.44 0.73
C ALA A 230 -21.15 -9.96 1.87
N ARG A 231 -20.56 -9.45 2.96
CA ARG A 231 -21.31 -8.82 4.06
C ARG A 231 -22.09 -7.62 3.56
N SER A 232 -23.30 -7.43 4.08
CA SER A 232 -24.14 -6.27 3.73
C SER A 232 -23.51 -4.95 4.17
N ASP A 233 -23.98 -3.86 3.57
CA ASP A 233 -23.55 -2.51 3.92
C ASP A 233 -24.01 -2.08 5.34
N ASP A 234 -24.97 -2.81 5.93
CA ASP A 234 -25.39 -2.64 7.33
C ASP A 234 -24.43 -3.32 8.34
N SER A 235 -23.50 -4.14 7.85
CA SER A 235 -22.53 -4.88 8.68
C SER A 235 -21.16 -4.99 7.98
N PRO A 236 -20.55 -3.86 7.56
CA PRO A 236 -19.32 -3.86 6.76
C PRO A 236 -18.06 -4.14 7.60
N GLY A 237 -18.13 -3.87 8.90
CA GLY A 237 -16.98 -3.93 9.82
C GLY A 237 -16.39 -5.32 10.00
N LEU A 238 -15.10 -5.35 10.35
CA LEU A 238 -14.38 -6.60 10.63
C LEU A 238 -14.95 -7.35 11.83
N CYS A 239 -15.56 -6.67 12.80
CA CYS A 239 -16.24 -7.29 13.95
C CYS A 239 -17.36 -8.28 13.57
N HIS A 240 -17.81 -8.29 12.31
CA HIS A 240 -18.76 -9.27 11.79
C HIS A 240 -18.10 -10.54 11.20
N LEU A 241 -16.77 -10.66 11.33
CA LEU A 241 -16.01 -11.86 10.99
C LEU A 241 -15.85 -12.79 12.19
N PRO A 242 -15.63 -14.11 11.97
CA PRO A 242 -15.41 -15.07 13.06
C PRO A 242 -14.28 -14.69 14.01
N ASP A 243 -13.24 -14.04 13.50
CA ASP A 243 -12.02 -13.62 14.20
C ASP A 243 -11.83 -12.09 14.18
N GLY A 244 -12.92 -11.35 13.91
CA GLY A 244 -12.92 -9.92 13.67
C GLY A 244 -12.30 -9.05 14.76
N ASP A 245 -12.60 -9.34 16.02
CA ASP A 245 -12.11 -8.55 17.16
C ASP A 245 -10.59 -8.69 17.33
N ALA A 246 -10.08 -9.92 17.21
CA ALA A 246 -8.65 -10.21 17.29
C ALA A 246 -7.89 -9.60 16.09
N LEU A 247 -8.49 -9.69 14.90
CA LEU A 247 -7.97 -9.07 13.68
C LEU A 247 -7.89 -7.55 13.84
N TYR A 248 -8.98 -6.90 14.26
CA TYR A 248 -9.03 -5.44 14.42
C TYR A 248 -8.07 -4.94 15.50
N GLY A 249 -7.97 -5.63 16.65
CA GLY A 249 -7.00 -5.32 17.69
C GLY A 249 -5.55 -5.41 17.21
N SER A 250 -5.22 -6.44 16.41
CA SER A 250 -3.89 -6.58 15.82
C SER A 250 -3.59 -5.47 14.81
N LEU A 251 -4.58 -5.07 14.00
CA LEU A 251 -4.45 -3.97 13.05
C LEU A 251 -4.29 -2.62 13.75
N ILE A 252 -4.95 -2.37 14.89
CA ILE A 252 -4.71 -1.16 15.68
C ILE A 252 -3.24 -1.06 16.08
N ARG A 253 -2.68 -2.14 16.64
CA ARG A 253 -1.27 -2.16 17.03
C ARG A 253 -0.34 -1.99 15.83
N LEU A 254 -0.63 -2.65 14.71
CA LEU A 254 0.18 -2.54 13.48
C LEU A 254 0.23 -1.10 12.94
N HIS A 255 -0.90 -0.37 12.97
CA HIS A 255 -0.97 0.98 12.40
C HIS A 255 -0.56 2.09 13.38
N THR A 256 -0.75 1.88 14.68
CA THR A 256 -0.45 2.91 15.70
C THR A 256 0.88 2.69 16.40
N GLY A 257 1.39 1.45 16.42
CA GLY A 257 2.51 1.05 17.28
C GLY A 257 2.15 1.02 18.78
N LEU A 258 0.88 1.23 19.13
CA LEU A 258 0.42 1.37 20.52
C LEU A 258 -0.39 0.15 20.96
N ASP A 259 -0.30 -0.16 22.25
CA ASP A 259 -1.14 -1.15 22.92
C ASP A 259 -2.40 -0.46 23.46
N VAL A 260 -3.30 -0.08 22.55
CA VAL A 260 -4.59 0.56 22.86
C VAL A 260 -5.73 -0.28 22.34
N THR A 261 -6.82 -0.35 23.11
CA THR A 261 -8.03 -1.06 22.69
C THR A 261 -8.83 -0.24 21.67
N ALA A 262 -9.73 -0.92 20.94
CA ALA A 262 -10.65 -0.26 20.01
C ALA A 262 -11.56 0.76 20.72
N GLU A 263 -12.02 0.43 21.93
CA GLU A 263 -12.86 1.29 22.75
C GLU A 263 -12.12 2.53 23.23
N GLU A 264 -10.87 2.37 23.70
CA GLU A 264 -10.04 3.51 24.12
C GLU A 264 -9.74 4.43 22.93
N LEU A 265 -9.37 3.86 21.79
CA LEU A 265 -9.13 4.63 20.57
C LEU A 265 -10.39 5.37 20.10
N HIS A 266 -11.55 4.74 20.20
CA HIS A 266 -12.82 5.39 19.89
C HIS A 266 -13.12 6.56 20.82
N GLU A 267 -12.91 6.40 22.13
CA GLU A 267 -13.17 7.46 23.10
C GLU A 267 -12.21 8.64 22.94
N ILE A 268 -10.92 8.39 22.66
CA ILE A 268 -9.95 9.44 22.30
C ILE A 268 -10.48 10.23 21.09
N GLY A 269 -10.88 9.53 20.02
CA GLY A 269 -11.42 10.19 18.83
C GLY A 269 -12.70 11.00 19.12
N ARG A 270 -13.57 10.50 20.00
CA ARG A 270 -14.78 11.23 20.44
C ARG A 270 -14.43 12.50 21.20
N GLN A 271 -13.50 12.44 22.15
CA GLN A 271 -13.07 13.60 22.91
C GLN A 271 -12.49 14.68 21.99
N GLU A 272 -11.59 14.29 21.08
CA GLU A 272 -10.98 15.21 20.11
C GLU A 272 -12.04 15.88 19.21
N VAL A 273 -12.95 15.09 18.63
CA VAL A 273 -13.93 15.59 17.65
C VAL A 273 -15.07 16.37 18.29
N LEU A 274 -15.53 15.98 19.48
CA LEU A 274 -16.72 16.57 20.11
C LEU A 274 -16.38 17.72 21.06
N GLU A 275 -15.15 17.76 21.59
CA GLU A 275 -14.78 18.71 22.63
C GLU A 275 -13.57 19.57 22.22
N GLU A 276 -12.41 18.97 22.00
CA GLU A 276 -11.15 19.70 21.83
C GLU A 276 -11.11 20.52 20.53
N LEU A 277 -11.33 19.89 19.37
CA LEU A 277 -11.33 20.58 18.08
C LEU A 277 -12.43 21.67 18.02
N PRO A 278 -13.69 21.40 18.42
CA PRO A 278 -14.72 22.45 18.54
C PRO A 278 -14.29 23.62 19.42
N ALA A 279 -13.62 23.39 20.56
CA ALA A 279 -13.15 24.47 21.42
C ALA A 279 -12.09 25.34 20.72
N GLN A 280 -11.13 24.71 20.03
CA GLN A 280 -10.09 25.41 19.28
C GLN A 280 -10.68 26.22 18.11
N TYR A 281 -11.61 25.64 17.33
CA TYR A 281 -12.31 26.36 16.27
C TYR A 281 -13.05 27.59 16.80
N ARG A 282 -13.74 27.47 17.95
CA ARG A 282 -14.43 28.61 18.57
C ARG A 282 -13.46 29.69 19.03
N GLU A 283 -12.33 29.33 19.61
CA GLU A 283 -11.32 30.32 20.00
C GLU A 283 -10.82 31.10 18.78
N ILE A 284 -10.38 30.39 17.74
CA ILE A 284 -9.84 31.00 16.52
C ILE A 284 -10.92 31.81 15.81
N GLY A 285 -12.14 31.28 15.69
CA GLY A 285 -13.29 31.94 15.08
C GLY A 285 -13.64 33.25 15.76
N ARG A 286 -13.60 33.33 17.10
CA ARG A 286 -13.85 34.60 17.81
C ARG A 286 -12.81 35.66 17.43
N ARG A 287 -11.55 35.25 17.29
CA ARG A 287 -10.45 36.18 16.97
C ARG A 287 -10.49 36.64 15.50
N GLN A 288 -10.82 35.75 14.58
CA GLN A 288 -10.72 36.01 13.14
C GLN A 288 -12.03 36.49 12.51
N PHE A 289 -13.17 35.95 12.96
CA PHE A 289 -14.50 36.20 12.38
C PHE A 289 -15.47 36.87 13.37
N GLY A 290 -15.08 37.03 14.63
CA GLY A 290 -15.93 37.64 15.66
C GLY A 290 -17.10 36.77 16.12
N THR A 291 -17.08 35.47 15.80
CA THR A 291 -18.14 34.51 16.13
C THR A 291 -17.56 33.23 16.74
N ASP A 292 -18.32 32.56 17.60
CA ASP A 292 -18.04 31.21 18.10
C ASP A 292 -19.07 30.17 17.64
N ASP A 293 -19.93 30.54 16.70
CA ASP A 293 -20.80 29.59 16.04
C ASP A 293 -19.99 28.78 15.02
N LEU A 294 -19.84 27.48 15.26
CA LEU A 294 -19.03 26.61 14.40
C LEU A 294 -19.54 26.57 12.97
N ARG A 295 -20.86 26.66 12.77
CA ARG A 295 -21.42 26.64 11.43
C ARG A 295 -21.06 27.92 10.69
N GLU A 296 -21.18 29.07 11.31
CA GLU A 296 -20.76 30.36 10.75
C GLU A 296 -19.24 30.36 10.46
N ILE A 297 -18.41 29.83 11.37
CA ILE A 297 -16.97 29.66 11.16
C ILE A 297 -16.70 28.81 9.92
N PHE A 298 -17.33 27.64 9.78
CA PHE A 298 -17.16 26.79 8.60
C PHE A 298 -17.72 27.43 7.33
N GLU A 299 -18.82 28.18 7.42
CA GLU A 299 -19.38 28.94 6.29
C GLU A 299 -18.39 30.01 5.80
N HIS A 300 -17.70 30.72 6.70
CA HIS A 300 -16.59 31.62 6.34
C HIS A 300 -15.45 30.84 5.66
N LEU A 301 -14.93 29.79 6.29
CA LEU A 301 -13.83 29.00 5.72
C LEU A 301 -14.15 28.43 4.33
N LEU A 302 -15.41 28.05 4.09
CA LEU A 302 -15.88 27.43 2.85
C LEU A 302 -16.30 28.43 1.76
N ASN A 303 -16.66 29.67 2.09
CA ASN A 303 -17.26 30.58 1.11
C ASN A 303 -16.64 31.97 1.04
N ASP A 304 -15.79 32.36 1.99
CA ASP A 304 -15.13 33.68 1.95
C ASP A 304 -14.17 33.75 0.75
N PRO A 305 -14.41 34.65 -0.23
CA PRO A 305 -13.54 34.80 -1.39
C PRO A 305 -12.13 35.26 -1.02
N ASP A 306 -11.94 35.95 0.11
CA ASP A 306 -10.63 36.40 0.57
C ASP A 306 -9.77 35.23 1.07
N LEU A 307 -10.39 34.07 1.35
CA LEU A 307 -9.71 32.81 1.69
C LEU A 307 -9.51 31.91 0.46
N ARG A 308 -9.55 32.46 -0.75
CA ARG A 308 -9.39 31.71 -2.00
C ARG A 308 -8.25 32.25 -2.83
N TYR A 309 -7.45 31.33 -3.35
CA TYR A 309 -6.49 31.65 -4.40
C TYR A 309 -7.21 31.91 -5.72
N ARG A 310 -6.65 32.80 -6.52
CA ARG A 310 -7.17 33.21 -7.82
C ARG A 310 -6.77 32.24 -8.93
N ASP A 311 -5.57 31.68 -8.83
CA ASP A 311 -5.02 30.74 -9.79
C ASP A 311 -3.96 29.82 -9.15
N GLY A 312 -3.45 28.88 -9.95
CA GLY A 312 -2.42 27.94 -9.51
C GLY A 312 -1.06 28.57 -9.21
N GLN A 313 -0.73 29.72 -9.82
CA GLN A 313 0.54 30.38 -9.55
C GLN A 313 0.53 30.99 -8.15
N GLU A 314 -0.58 31.59 -7.74
CA GLU A 314 -0.72 32.14 -6.39
C GLU A 314 -0.63 31.06 -5.29
N ILE A 315 -1.16 29.86 -5.56
CA ILE A 315 -0.98 28.69 -4.66
C ILE A 315 0.50 28.36 -4.50
N LEU A 316 1.23 28.26 -5.61
CA LEU A 316 2.64 27.89 -5.61
C LEU A 316 3.51 28.96 -4.94
N ASP A 317 3.27 30.23 -5.23
CA ASP A 317 4.01 31.35 -4.65
C ASP A 317 3.82 31.40 -3.14
N HIS A 318 2.59 31.25 -2.65
CA HIS A 318 2.31 31.23 -1.21
C HIS A 318 2.89 29.98 -0.53
N ALA A 319 2.79 28.80 -1.16
CA ALA A 319 3.39 27.58 -0.62
C ALA A 319 4.92 27.69 -0.51
N GLN A 320 5.58 28.25 -1.53
CA GLN A 320 7.02 28.50 -1.50
C GLN A 320 7.38 29.49 -0.39
N GLN A 321 6.61 30.57 -0.24
CA GLN A 321 6.81 31.53 0.83
C GLN A 321 6.69 30.86 2.22
N CYS A 322 5.64 30.07 2.47
CA CYS A 322 5.50 29.35 3.74
C CYS A 322 6.67 28.40 4.01
N LEU A 323 7.16 27.72 2.98
CA LEU A 323 8.33 26.85 3.08
C LEU A 323 9.60 27.64 3.41
N ASP A 324 9.83 28.76 2.73
CA ASP A 324 10.99 29.63 2.94
C ASP A 324 10.99 30.20 4.37
N GLU A 325 9.83 30.66 4.85
CA GLU A 325 9.63 31.16 6.22
C GLU A 325 9.88 30.07 7.27
N ALA A 326 9.30 28.88 7.08
CA ALA A 326 9.53 27.76 8.00
C ALA A 326 11.00 27.32 8.00
N THR A 327 11.64 27.27 6.83
CA THR A 327 13.07 26.90 6.71
C THR A 327 13.95 27.92 7.42
N ALA A 328 13.67 29.22 7.28
CA ALA A 328 14.42 30.27 7.94
C ALA A 328 14.35 30.18 9.48
N GLU A 329 13.22 29.73 10.04
CA GLU A 329 13.06 29.52 11.48
C GLU A 329 13.72 28.23 11.99
N MET A 330 13.80 27.18 11.14
CA MET A 330 14.38 25.89 11.52
C MET A 330 15.92 25.85 11.44
N GLY A 331 16.55 26.78 10.70
CA GLY A 331 18.01 26.88 10.53
C GLY A 331 18.57 25.92 9.49
#